data_AF-A0A7X8YX85-F1
#
_entry.id   AF-A0A7X8YX85-F1
#
_cell.length_a   1.000
_cell.length_b   1.000
_cell.length_c   1.000
_cell.angle_alpha   90.00
_cell.angle_beta   90.00
_cell.angle_gamma   90.00
#
_symmetry.space_group_name_H-M   'P 1'
#
loop_
_entity.id
_entity.type
_entity.pdbx_description
1 polymer ?
#
loop_
_entity_poly.entity_id
_entity_poly.type
_entity_poly.pdbx_seq_one_letter_code
_entity_poly.pdbx_strand_id
1 'polypeptide(L)'
;MDPTMLREYENKLAAWLAQGYQLLADDVDGELRLTVHFVSRDGAVGSEREQEFWPMTAEIVELLNDNGITISRALAGPRPWAGPHPEDL
;
A
#
# COMPACT_ATOMS: atom_id res chain seq x y z
N MET A 1 -14.63 0.59 -11.90
CA MET A 1 -14.55 1.88 -11.15
C MET A 1 -14.99 3.04 -12.05
N ASP A 2 -15.29 4.24 -11.52
CA ASP A 2 -15.44 5.45 -12.35
C ASP A 2 -14.09 5.84 -13.00
N PRO A 3 -14.01 6.10 -14.32
CA PRO A 3 -12.75 6.41 -14.99
C PRO A 3 -12.03 7.66 -14.46
N THR A 4 -12.77 8.63 -13.91
CA THR A 4 -12.20 9.85 -13.35
C THR A 4 -11.47 9.53 -12.04
N MET A 5 -12.08 8.70 -11.18
CA MET A 5 -11.43 8.25 -9.95
C MET A 5 -10.17 7.45 -10.22
N LEU A 6 -10.18 6.53 -11.20
CA LEU A 6 -8.99 5.77 -11.56
C LEU A 6 -7.84 6.71 -11.97
N ARG A 7 -8.15 7.73 -12.76
CA ARG A 7 -7.16 8.73 -13.20
C ARG A 7 -6.63 9.59 -12.06
N GLU A 8 -7.44 9.87 -11.04
CA GLU A 8 -6.97 10.55 -9.83
C GLU A 8 -5.94 9.69 -9.09
N TYR A 9 -6.22 8.38 -8.93
CA TYR A 9 -5.29 7.44 -8.31
C TYR A 9 -3.98 7.30 -9.11
N GLU A 10 -4.06 7.20 -10.44
CA GLU A 10 -2.88 7.20 -11.33
C GLU A 10 -2.02 8.45 -11.14
N ASN A 11 -2.63 9.64 -11.18
CA ASN A 11 -1.91 10.90 -11.01
C ASN A 11 -1.24 11.00 -9.64
N LYS A 12 -1.91 10.51 -8.60
CA LYS A 12 -1.41 10.54 -7.22
C LYS A 12 -0.23 9.60 -7.04
N LEU A 13 -0.36 8.36 -7.54
CA LEU A 13 0.72 7.39 -7.55
C LEU A 13 1.95 7.92 -8.28
N ALA A 14 1.74 8.47 -9.49
CA ALA A 14 2.82 9.06 -10.29
C ALA A 14 3.51 10.22 -9.54
N ALA A 15 2.76 11.07 -8.85
CA ALA A 15 3.31 12.18 -8.08
C ALA A 15 4.19 11.71 -6.91
N TRP A 16 3.76 10.69 -6.17
CA TRP A 16 4.56 10.11 -5.08
C TRP A 16 5.83 9.44 -5.60
N LEU A 17 5.72 8.63 -6.65
CA LEU A 17 6.88 7.98 -7.28
C LEU A 17 7.89 9.00 -7.83
N ALA A 18 7.41 10.06 -8.48
CA ALA A 18 8.27 11.13 -9.03
C ALA A 18 9.03 11.90 -7.94
N GLN A 19 8.41 12.06 -6.76
CA GLN A 19 9.04 12.68 -5.59
C GLN A 19 9.98 11.72 -4.84
N GLY A 20 10.04 10.45 -5.23
CA GLY A 20 10.91 9.44 -4.64
C GLY A 20 10.38 8.83 -3.34
N TYR A 21 9.07 8.92 -3.09
CA TYR A 21 8.45 8.22 -1.97
C TYR A 21 8.52 6.71 -2.19
N GLN A 22 8.65 5.97 -1.09
CA GLN A 22 8.44 4.52 -1.07
C GLN A 22 6.98 4.24 -0.73
N LEU A 23 6.37 3.29 -1.43
CA LEU A 23 4.98 2.89 -1.20
C LEU A 23 4.91 1.44 -0.76
N LEU A 24 4.06 1.19 0.23
CA LEU A 24 3.66 -0.14 0.68
C LEU A 24 2.14 -0.22 0.53
N ALA A 25 1.64 -1.32 -0.01
CA ALA A 25 0.21 -1.58 -0.11
C ALA A 25 -0.14 -2.82 0.72
N ASP A 26 -1.05 -2.69 1.68
CA ASP A 26 -1.57 -3.79 2.48
C ASP A 26 -3.04 -4.01 2.16
N ASP A 27 -3.47 -5.27 2.07
CA ASP A 27 -4.90 -5.63 2.09
C ASP A 27 -5.39 -5.67 3.54
N VAL A 28 -6.35 -4.80 3.88
CA VAL A 28 -6.93 -4.67 5.22
C VAL A 28 -8.45 -4.67 5.07
N ASP A 29 -9.09 -5.73 5.55
CA ASP A 29 -10.56 -5.87 5.59
C ASP A 29 -11.26 -5.63 4.22
N GLY A 30 -10.60 -5.98 3.11
CA GLY A 30 -11.13 -5.80 1.76
C GLY A 30 -10.88 -4.42 1.15
N GLU A 31 -10.05 -3.59 1.79
CA GLU A 31 -9.54 -2.32 1.27
C GLU A 31 -8.02 -2.35 1.15
N LEU A 32 -7.47 -1.52 0.26
CA LEU A 32 -6.03 -1.35 0.13
C LEU A 32 -5.56 -0.19 0.99
N ARG A 33 -4.82 -0.49 2.05
CA ARG A 33 -4.09 0.52 2.83
C ARG A 33 -2.74 0.81 2.18
N LEU A 34 -2.62 1.96 1.54
CA LEU A 34 -1.36 2.49 1.05
C LEU A 34 -0.66 3.26 2.15
N THR A 35 0.58 2.87 2.46
CA THR A 35 1.50 3.64 3.29
C THR A 35 2.56 4.26 2.40
N VAL A 36 2.54 5.59 2.33
CA VAL A 36 3.48 6.38 1.53
C VAL A 36 4.52 6.95 2.48
N HIS A 37 5.78 6.61 2.25
CA HIS A 37 6.89 6.99 3.12
C HIS A 37 7.90 7.83 2.35
N PHE A 38 8.08 9.08 2.77
CA PHE A 38 9.15 9.92 2.22
C PHE A 38 10.49 9.43 2.76
N VAL A 39 11.38 9.01 1.86
CA VAL A 39 12.77 8.74 2.22
C VAL A 39 13.61 9.90 1.71
N SER A 40 13.91 10.84 2.60
CA SER A 40 14.88 11.88 2.26
C SER A 40 16.21 11.23 1.91
N ARG A 41 16.74 11.54 0.73
CA ARG A 41 18.14 11.23 0.41
C ARG A 41 19.05 12.07 1.33
N ASP A 42 20.11 11.45 1.82
CA ASP A 42 21.13 11.92 2.77
C ASP A 42 20.91 13.28 3.47
N GLY A 43 20.68 13.21 4.79
CA GLY A 43 20.88 14.33 5.72
C GLY A 43 19.68 15.21 6.05
N ALA A 44 18.47 14.94 5.52
CA ALA A 44 17.30 15.74 5.85
C ALA A 44 16.35 15.06 6.85
N VAL A 45 15.89 15.85 7.83
CA VAL A 45 14.93 15.45 8.86
C VAL A 45 13.52 15.54 8.26
N GLY A 46 12.98 14.41 7.83
CA GLY A 46 11.60 14.35 7.35
C GLY A 46 11.19 12.94 7.03
N SER A 47 10.71 12.20 8.05
CA SER A 47 9.85 11.03 7.81
C SER A 47 8.41 11.56 7.73
N GLU A 48 7.98 11.90 6.53
CA GLU A 48 6.55 12.07 6.27
C GLU A 48 5.99 10.69 5.93
N ARG A 49 5.00 10.27 6.72
CA ARG A 49 4.27 9.01 6.51
C ARG A 49 2.81 9.36 6.35
N GLU A 50 2.31 9.20 5.14
CA GLU A 50 0.89 9.33 4.84
C GLU A 50 0.29 7.93 4.69
N GLN A 51 -0.95 7.76 5.14
CA GLN A 51 -1.71 6.53 4.94
C GLN A 51 -3.04 6.83 4.27
N GLU A 52 -3.33 6.06 3.24
CA GLU A 52 -4.57 6.18 2.48
C GLU A 52 -5.23 4.84 2.26
N PHE A 53 -6.55 4.88 2.15
CA PHE A 53 -7.36 3.72 1.86
C PHE A 53 -7.90 3.86 0.45
N TRP A 54 -7.52 2.91 -0.41
CA TRP A 54 -7.97 2.83 -1.78
C TRP A 54 -8.87 1.59 -1.93
N PRO A 55 -9.84 1.62 -2.83
CA PRO A 55 -10.74 0.49 -3.02
C PRO A 55 -9.98 -0.68 -3.66
N MET A 56 -10.20 -1.89 -3.13
CA MET A 56 -9.60 -3.13 -3.64
C MET A 56 -10.31 -3.58 -4.93
N THR A 57 -10.04 -2.88 -6.03
CA THR A 57 -10.56 -3.18 -7.36
C THR A 57 -9.47 -3.75 -8.26
N ALA A 58 -9.86 -4.51 -9.29
CA ALA A 58 -8.90 -5.11 -10.21
C ALA A 58 -8.02 -4.05 -10.89
N GLU A 59 -8.62 -2.92 -11.29
CA GLU A 59 -7.94 -1.82 -11.94
C GLU A 59 -6.86 -1.19 -11.04
N ILE A 60 -7.13 -1.03 -9.75
CA ILE A 60 -6.15 -0.48 -8.79
C ILE A 60 -5.05 -1.49 -8.48
N VAL A 61 -5.40 -2.77 -8.37
CA VAL A 61 -4.40 -3.84 -8.18
C VAL A 61 -3.45 -3.90 -9.36
N GLU A 62 -3.96 -3.80 -10.59
CA GLU A 62 -3.15 -3.76 -11.81
C GLU A 62 -2.24 -2.52 -11.82
N LEU A 63 -2.78 -1.34 -11.54
CA LEU A 63 -2.01 -0.10 -11.43
C LEU A 63 -0.83 -0.20 -10.46
N LEU A 64 -1.04 -0.77 -9.26
CA LEU A 64 0.02 -0.94 -8.27
C LEU A 64 1.09 -1.94 -8.74
N ASN A 65 0.67 -3.08 -9.30
CA ASN A 65 1.59 -4.10 -9.81
C ASN A 65 2.44 -3.59 -10.98
N ASP A 66 1.84 -2.84 -11.91
CA ASP A 66 2.54 -2.25 -13.06
C ASP A 66 3.62 -1.25 -12.64
N ASN A 67 3.46 -0.64 -11.46
CA ASN A 67 4.44 0.26 -10.84
C ASN A 67 5.37 -0.45 -9.84
N GLY A 68 5.36 -1.79 -9.81
CA GLY A 68 6.24 -2.60 -8.96
C GLY A 68 5.86 -2.62 -7.48
N ILE A 69 4.67 -2.15 -7.11
CA ILE A 69 4.18 -2.14 -5.73
C ILE A 69 3.48 -3.47 -5.45
N THR A 70 4.14 -4.32 -4.67
CA THR A 70 3.56 -5.60 -4.25
C THR A 70 2.54 -5.38 -3.13
N ILE A 71 1.33 -5.91 -3.31
CA ILE A 71 0.28 -5.88 -2.30
C ILE A 71 0.54 -6.99 -1.28
N SER A 72 0.84 -6.60 -0.05
CA SER A 72 0.97 -7.49 1.09
C SER A 72 -0.41 -7.92 1.55
N ARG A 73 -0.72 -9.20 1.37
CA ARG A 73 -1.90 -9.84 1.97
C ARG A 73 -1.56 -10.28 3.38
N ALA A 74 -1.26 -9.32 4.25
CA ALA A 74 -1.17 -9.59 5.66
C ALA A 74 -2.59 -9.80 6.18
N LEU A 75 -3.06 -11.05 6.21
CA LEU A 75 -4.23 -11.49 6.99
C LEU A 75 -4.17 -10.78 8.35
N ALA A 76 -5.03 -9.78 8.55
CA ALA A 76 -5.25 -8.99 9.75
C ALA A 76 -4.28 -9.24 10.93
N GLY A 77 -3.28 -8.35 11.07
CA GLY A 77 -2.53 -8.18 12.32
C GLY A 77 -1.47 -9.26 12.63
N PRO A 78 -0.66 -9.06 13.69
CA PRO A 78 0.21 -10.12 14.19
C PRO A 78 -0.68 -11.32 14.53
N ARG A 79 -0.32 -12.52 14.05
CA ARG A 79 -0.96 -13.77 14.52
C ARG A 79 -1.05 -13.68 16.05
N PRO A 80 -2.24 -13.81 16.67
CA PRO A 80 -2.37 -13.66 18.12
C PRO A 80 -1.63 -14.76 18.91
N TRP A 81 -1.05 -15.75 18.24
CA TRP A 81 -0.30 -16.84 18.82
C TRP A 81 1.15 -16.87 18.30
N ALA A 82 2.11 -16.98 19.23
CA ALA A 82 3.48 -17.36 18.93
C ALA A 82 3.57 -18.90 18.89
N GLY A 83 3.14 -19.54 17.81
CA GLY A 83 3.16 -21.01 17.69
C GLY A 83 2.34 -21.60 16.54
N PRO A 84 2.37 -22.94 16.33
CA PRO A 84 1.41 -23.62 15.47
C PRO A 84 -0.01 -23.53 16.04
N HIS A 85 -1.02 -23.52 15.16
CA HIS A 85 -2.41 -23.33 15.56
C HIS A 85 -2.92 -24.61 16.27
N PRO A 86 -3.82 -24.51 17.28
CA PRO A 86 -4.30 -25.70 18.02
C PRO A 86 -5.04 -26.74 17.16
N GLU A 87 -5.45 -26.39 15.95
CA GLU A 87 -6.09 -27.33 15.01
C GLU A 87 -5.08 -28.09 14.12
N ASP A 88 -3.79 -27.71 14.16
CA ASP A 88 -2.68 -28.41 13.50
C ASP A 88 -2.05 -29.51 14.38
N LEU A 89 -2.64 -29.80 15.56
CA LEU A 89 -2.20 -30.81 16.53
C LEU A 89 -3.13 -32.03 16.58
#